data_AF-A0A7J4UZ27-F1
#
_entry.id   AF-A0A7J4UZ27-F1
#
_cell.length_a   1.000
_cell.length_b   1.000
_cell.length_c   1.000
_cell.angle_alpha   90.00
_cell.angle_beta   90.00
_cell.angle_gamma   90.00
#
_symmetry.space_group_name_H-M   'P 1'
#
loop_
_entity.id
_entity.type
_entity.pdbx_description
1 polymer ?
#
loop_
_entity_poly.entity_id
_entity_poly.type
_entity_poly.pdbx_seq_one_letter_code
_entity_poly.pdbx_strand_id
1 'polypeptide(L)' 'MGFECPVLAWGLGLGRVAVPYYNIQDLRDFNRNDIKQLRSMKKWLLQPR' A
#
# COMPACT_ATOMS: atom_id res chain seq x y z
N MET A 1 6.59 -27.40 18.00
CA MET A 1 6.43 -28.49 17.03
C MET A 1 5.44 -28.03 15.97
N GLY A 2 5.83 -28.01 14.70
CA GLY A 2 4.91 -27.77 13.58
C GLY A 2 4.35 -29.09 13.05
N PHE A 3 3.19 -29.06 12.41
CA PHE A 3 2.59 -30.21 11.73
C PHE A 3 2.35 -29.86 10.26
N GLU A 4 2.48 -30.85 9.37
CA GLU A 4 2.22 -30.64 7.95
C GLU A 4 0.72 -30.56 7.69
N CYS A 5 0.29 -29.44 7.13
CA CYS A 5 -1.08 -29.18 6.72
C CYS A 5 -1.05 -28.29 5.48
N PRO A 6 -1.83 -28.59 4.43
CA PRO A 6 -1.91 -27.70 3.28
C PRO A 6 -2.56 -26.37 3.69
N VAL A 7 -1.85 -25.28 3.45
CA VAL A 7 -2.33 -23.92 3.70
C VAL A 7 -2.40 -23.15 2.38
N LEU A 8 -3.46 -22.36 2.23
CA LEU A 8 -3.55 -21.40 1.13
C LEU A 8 -2.80 -20.12 1.53
N ALA A 9 -1.76 -19.78 0.77
CA ALA A 9 -1.02 -18.53 0.94
C ALA A 9 -1.19 -17.66 -0.31
N TRP A 10 -1.51 -16.38 -0.12
CA TRP A 10 -1.55 -15.38 -1.18
C TRP A 10 -1.08 -14.03 -0.63
N GLY A 11 -0.56 -13.18 -1.51
CA GLY A 11 -0.03 -11.87 -1.17
C GLY A 11 -0.52 -10.80 -2.15
N LEU A 12 -0.89 -9.64 -1.62
CA LEU A 12 -1.35 -8.51 -2.42
C LEU A 12 -0.17 -7.58 -2.74
N GLY A 13 -0.02 -7.24 -4.01
CA GLY A 13 0.90 -6.19 -4.44
C GLY A 13 0.36 -4.81 -4.11
N LEU A 14 0.59 -4.32 -2.89
CA LEU A 14 0.07 -3.03 -2.43
C LEU A 14 0.45 -1.86 -3.34
N GLY A 15 1.68 -1.82 -3.87
CA GLY A 15 2.10 -0.80 -4.82
C GLY A 15 1.24 -0.77 -6.09
N ARG A 16 0.81 -1.95 -6.59
CA ARG A 16 -0.07 -2.05 -7.77
C ARG A 16 -1.46 -1.50 -7.50
N VAL A 17 -1.95 -1.61 -6.27
CA VAL A 17 -3.25 -1.04 -5.87
C VAL A 17 -3.12 0.47 -5.60
N ALA A 18 -1.99 0.91 -5.04
CA ALA A 18 -1.74 2.30 -4.70
C ALA A 18 -1.66 3.23 -5.92
N VAL A 19 -1.01 2.79 -7.01
CA VAL A 19 -0.83 3.56 -8.26
C VAL A 19 -2.15 4.14 -8.80
N PRO A 20 -3.19 3.33 -9.10
CA PRO A 20 -4.47 3.86 -9.57
C PRO A 20 -5.25 4.59 -8.48
N TYR A 21 -5.16 4.16 -7.20
CA TYR A 21 -5.90 4.80 -6.11
C TYR A 21 -5.44 6.25 -5.86
N TYR A 22 -4.14 6.49 -5.96
CA TYR A 22 -3.53 7.82 -5.81
C TYR A 22 -3.34 8.55 -7.14
N ASN A 23 -3.76 7.96 -8.26
CA ASN A 23 -3.59 8.49 -9.61
C ASN A 23 -2.14 8.90 -9.94
N ILE A 24 -1.18 8.05 -9.56
CA ILE A 24 0.25 8.24 -9.81
C ILE A 24 0.63 7.45 -11.05
N GLN A 25 1.55 7.95 -11.89
CA GLN A 25 2.01 7.23 -13.08
C GLN A 25 3.14 6.23 -12.76
N ASP A 26 3.99 6.56 -11.79
CA ASP A 26 5.14 5.75 -11.41
C ASP A 26 5.13 5.46 -9.91
N LEU A 27 5.32 4.19 -9.53
CA LEU A 27 5.39 3.78 -8.12
C LEU A 27 6.57 4.43 -7.38
N ARG A 28 7.63 4.83 -8.08
CA ARG A 28 8.79 5.51 -7.49
C ARG A 28 8.43 6.87 -6.93
N ASP A 29 7.46 7.57 -7.53
CA ASP A 29 6.96 8.84 -7.01
C ASP A 29 6.26 8.65 -5.67
N PHE A 30 5.60 7.51 -5.46
CA PHE A 30 4.97 7.18 -4.18
C PHE A 30 6.01 7.02 -3.04
N ASN A 31 7.20 6.49 -3.36
CA ASN A 31 8.28 6.25 -2.38
C ASN A 31 9.27 7.42 -2.27
N ARG A 32 8.98 8.56 -2.89
CA ARG A 32 9.85 9.72 -2.85
C ARG A 32 9.90 10.30 -1.43
N ASN A 33 11.09 10.68 -0.98
CA ASN A 33 11.27 11.34 0.31
C ASN A 33 10.87 12.83 0.27
N ASP A 34 9.59 13.10 0.04
CA ASP A 34 9.01 14.45 0.01
C ASP A 34 7.95 14.62 1.10
N ILE A 35 8.25 15.47 2.09
CA ILE A 35 7.37 15.75 3.23
C ILE A 35 6.09 16.49 2.78
N LYS A 36 6.17 17.34 1.75
CA LYS A 36 5.00 18.08 1.25
C LYS A 36 4.00 17.12 0.61
N GLN A 37 4.50 16.14 -0.14
CA GLN A 37 3.69 15.05 -0.67
C GLN A 37 3.00 14.29 0.47
N LEU A 38 3.75 13.80 1.46
CA LEU A 38 3.16 13.02 2.58
C LEU A 38 2.05 13.77 3.33
N ARG A 39 2.18 15.09 3.51
CA ARG A 39 1.18 15.91 4.21
C ARG A 39 -0.06 16.23 3.35
N SER A 40 0.08 16.23 2.03
CA SER A 40 -1.02 16.57 1.10
C SER A 40 -1.76 15.34 0.56
N MET A 41 -1.18 14.14 0.68
CA MET A 41 -1.79 12.91 0.20
C MET A 41 -3.09 12.59 0.93
N LYS A 42 -4.04 12.03 0.16
CA LYS A 42 -5.30 11.51 0.69
C LYS A 42 -5.02 10.43 1.73
N LYS A 43 -5.62 10.56 2.92
CA LYS A 43 -5.57 9.52 3.95
C LYS A 43 -6.21 8.24 3.39
N TRP A 44 -5.53 7.11 3.55
CA TRP A 44 -6.02 5.82 3.05
C TRP A 44 -7.16 5.27 3.91
N LEU A 45 -6.93 5.17 5.23
CA LEU A 45 -7.92 4.75 6.20
C LEU A 45 -8.34 5.98 7.03
N LEU A 46 -9.62 6.30 6.99
CA LEU A 46 -10.22 7.21 7.96
C LEU A 46 -10.45 6.39 9.23
N GLN A 47 -9.79 6.76 10.33
CA GLN A 47 -10.18 6.20 11.63
C GLN A 47 -11.58 6.72 11.96
N PRO A 48 -12.54 5.84 12.36
CA PRO A 48 -13.74 6.30 13.02
C PRO A 48 -13.30 7.04 14.30
N ARG A 49 -13.93 8.20 14.54
CA ARG A 49 -13.63 9.02 15.71
C ARG A 49 -14.21 8.40 16.98
#